data_AF-A0AAN8ZZE5-F1
#
_entry.id   AF-A0AAN8ZZE5-F1
#
_cell.length_a   1.000
_cell.length_b   1.000
_cell.length_c   1.000
_cell.angle_alpha   90.00
_cell.angle_beta   90.00
_cell.angle_gamma   90.00
#
_symmetry.space_group_name_H-M   'P 1'
#
loop_
_entity.id
_entity.type
_entity.pdbx_description
1 polymer ?
#
loop_
_entity_poly.entity_id
_entity_poly.type
_entity_poly.pdbx_seq_one_letter_code
_entity_poly.pdbx_strand_id
1 'polypeptide(L)'
;MTTVTTIGIGGLGLAGLAAAGAAAAGAIGLAAIAGRVFGGGRRGRRRGREVQDNNVPEAEILERTLTLIRQQDITGCGLRLVCELAGLNEEELDEEQKAILSLVDMANDHRHTPGEGILPSLGATDYKAARTVGIMQGDCGTSFPMCSLNGTELMQVIGHYLP
;
A
#
# COMPACT_ATOMS: atom_id res chain seq x y z
N MET A 1 25.98 34.91 25.65
CA MET A 1 25.08 35.82 26.39
C MET A 1 23.88 36.12 25.49
N THR A 2 22.66 35.92 26.03
CA THR A 2 21.32 36.40 25.58
C THR A 2 20.84 36.06 24.16
N THR A 3 20.01 35.03 23.92
CA THR A 3 18.52 34.94 23.99
C THR A 3 17.76 35.98 23.17
N VAL A 4 16.84 35.53 22.29
CA VAL A 4 15.37 35.79 22.35
C VAL A 4 14.69 35.13 21.14
N THR A 5 13.71 34.28 21.43
CA THR A 5 12.69 33.71 20.53
C THR A 5 11.63 34.75 20.18
N THR A 6 11.17 34.78 18.93
CA THR A 6 9.91 35.46 18.55
C THR A 6 9.01 34.48 17.80
N ILE A 7 7.94 34.08 18.47
CA ILE A 7 6.82 33.34 17.90
C ILE A 7 5.92 34.38 17.23
N GLY A 8 5.85 34.35 15.90
CA GLY A 8 4.89 35.13 15.12
C GLY A 8 3.59 34.36 14.94
N ILE A 9 2.60 34.64 15.80
CA ILE A 9 1.22 34.20 15.64
C ILE A 9 0.51 35.24 14.76
N GLY A 10 0.14 34.86 13.55
CA GLY A 10 -0.71 35.66 12.67
C GLY A 10 -1.09 34.82 11.46
N GLY A 11 -2.32 34.70 11.03
CA GLY A 11 -3.62 35.15 11.51
C GLY A 11 -4.67 34.39 10.70
N LEU A 12 -5.86 34.23 11.26
CA LEU A 12 -7.00 33.59 10.61
C LEU A 12 -7.32 34.25 9.27
N GLY A 13 -7.36 33.45 8.20
CA GLY A 13 -7.83 33.82 6.88
C GLY A 13 -8.78 32.75 6.33
N LEU A 14 -9.98 32.66 6.91
CA LEU A 14 -11.12 31.97 6.29
C LEU A 14 -11.71 32.90 5.22
N ALA A 15 -11.50 32.60 3.94
CA ALA A 15 -12.22 33.27 2.86
C ALA A 15 -12.30 32.39 1.61
N GLY A 16 -13.53 32.04 1.20
CA GLY A 16 -13.83 31.63 -0.17
C GLY A 16 -14.41 30.23 -0.34
N LEU A 17 -15.62 29.98 0.20
CA LEU A 17 -16.48 28.92 -0.30
C LEU A 17 -16.79 29.18 -1.79
N ALA A 18 -16.43 28.23 -2.64
CA ALA A 18 -16.69 28.29 -4.07
C ALA A 18 -18.17 28.04 -4.40
N ALA A 19 -18.76 29.05 -5.03
CA ALA A 19 -19.79 29.05 -6.05
C ALA A 19 -20.98 28.07 -5.90
N ALA A 20 -22.13 28.67 -5.58
CA ALA A 20 -23.44 28.15 -5.92
C ALA A 20 -23.59 27.94 -7.45
N GLY A 21 -24.15 26.80 -7.83
CA GLY A 21 -24.64 26.51 -9.18
C GLY A 21 -25.82 25.56 -9.10
N ALA A 22 -27.02 26.12 -8.98
CA ALA A 22 -28.30 25.41 -9.05
C ALA A 22 -28.85 25.45 -10.48
N ALA A 23 -29.30 24.30 -11.01
CA ALA A 23 -30.32 24.08 -12.06
C ALA A 23 -30.05 22.69 -12.68
N ALA A 24 -31.00 21.81 -12.96
CA ALA A 24 -32.42 21.99 -13.22
C ALA A 24 -33.22 20.74 -12.81
N ALA A 25 -34.41 20.99 -12.29
CA ALA A 25 -35.46 20.00 -12.07
C ALA A 25 -36.01 19.50 -13.41
N GLY A 26 -35.97 18.19 -13.62
CA GLY A 26 -36.70 17.50 -14.69
C GLY A 26 -37.94 16.82 -14.09
N ALA A 27 -39.08 17.52 -14.13
CA ALA A 27 -40.38 16.97 -13.75
C ALA A 27 -40.92 16.08 -14.87
N ILE A 28 -41.13 14.79 -14.60
CA ILE A 28 -41.96 13.91 -15.43
C ILE A 28 -43.03 13.29 -14.53
N GLY A 29 -44.26 13.74 -14.74
CA GLY A 29 -45.45 12.87 -14.76
C GLY A 29 -46.07 12.46 -13.43
N LEU A 30 -47.08 13.20 -13.01
CA LEU A 30 -48.16 12.74 -12.13
C LEU A 30 -48.81 11.46 -12.66
N ALA A 31 -48.75 10.36 -11.90
CA ALA A 31 -49.72 9.27 -11.99
C ALA A 31 -49.81 8.52 -10.64
N ALA A 32 -50.52 9.12 -9.69
CA ALA A 32 -51.04 8.38 -8.54
C ALA A 32 -52.27 7.58 -8.99
N ILE A 33 -52.14 6.27 -9.26
CA ILE A 33 -53.30 5.37 -9.38
C ILE A 33 -52.95 3.98 -8.78
N ALA A 34 -53.64 3.68 -7.68
CA ALA A 34 -54.14 2.37 -7.24
C ALA A 34 -53.18 1.17 -7.12
N GLY A 35 -53.07 0.64 -5.89
CA GLY A 35 -52.68 -0.75 -5.68
C GLY A 35 -53.70 -1.72 -6.27
N ARG A 36 -53.23 -2.89 -6.73
CA ARG A 36 -53.89 -4.21 -6.71
C ARG A 36 -52.90 -5.25 -7.29
N VAL A 37 -52.51 -6.26 -6.50
CA VAL A 37 -52.96 -7.66 -6.61
C VAL A 37 -52.14 -8.49 -7.62
N PHE A 38 -51.41 -9.47 -7.05
CA PHE A 38 -51.10 -10.82 -7.54
C PHE A 38 -50.87 -11.09 -9.05
N GLY A 39 -49.71 -11.69 -9.33
CA GLY A 39 -49.44 -12.53 -10.49
C GLY A 39 -47.92 -12.68 -10.66
N GLY A 40 -47.28 -13.76 -10.20
CA GLY A 40 -47.46 -15.11 -10.71
C GLY A 40 -46.44 -15.35 -11.83
N GLY A 41 -45.33 -16.03 -11.55
CA GLY A 41 -44.36 -16.36 -12.59
C GLY A 41 -43.04 -16.94 -12.10
N ARG A 42 -43.02 -18.23 -11.73
CA ARG A 42 -41.78 -19.02 -11.70
C ARG A 42 -41.19 -19.03 -13.11
N ARG A 43 -40.00 -18.45 -13.33
CA ARG A 43 -39.12 -18.88 -14.42
C ARG A 43 -37.70 -18.36 -14.24
N GLY A 44 -36.77 -19.30 -14.23
CA GLY A 44 -35.43 -19.08 -14.76
C GLY A 44 -34.39 -18.73 -13.71
N ARG A 45 -33.75 -19.78 -13.19
CA ARG A 45 -32.28 -19.88 -13.07
C ARG A 45 -31.56 -18.66 -13.67
N ARG A 46 -31.25 -17.68 -12.86
CA ARG A 46 -30.00 -16.93 -13.00
C ARG A 46 -29.15 -17.34 -11.83
N ARG A 47 -28.60 -18.56 -11.99
CA ARG A 47 -27.33 -18.93 -11.37
C ARG A 47 -26.43 -17.74 -11.71
N GLY A 48 -26.18 -16.88 -10.74
CA GLY A 48 -25.14 -15.87 -10.85
C GLY A 48 -23.91 -16.67 -11.22
N ARG A 49 -23.53 -16.58 -12.49
CA ARG A 49 -22.19 -16.93 -12.91
C ARG A 49 -21.39 -15.79 -12.31
N GLU A 50 -21.03 -15.99 -11.05
CA GLU A 50 -19.91 -15.32 -10.44
C GLU A 50 -18.78 -15.61 -11.43
N VAL A 51 -18.53 -14.61 -12.27
CA VAL A 51 -17.32 -14.57 -13.07
C VAL A 51 -16.27 -14.54 -11.98
N GLN A 52 -15.72 -15.73 -11.69
CA GLN A 52 -14.52 -15.89 -10.91
C GLN A 52 -13.47 -15.12 -11.72
N ASP A 53 -13.37 -13.86 -11.35
CA ASP A 53 -12.43 -12.91 -11.85
C ASP A 53 -11.09 -13.48 -11.43
N ASN A 54 -10.45 -14.21 -12.33
CA ASN A 54 -9.12 -14.80 -12.11
C ASN A 54 -8.03 -13.71 -12.09
N ASN A 55 -8.38 -12.45 -11.79
CA ASN A 55 -7.40 -11.43 -11.45
C ASN A 55 -6.96 -11.73 -10.03
N VAL A 56 -5.95 -12.59 -9.93
CA VAL A 56 -5.12 -12.67 -8.72
C VAL A 56 -4.74 -11.22 -8.38
N PRO A 57 -5.11 -10.70 -7.20
CA PRO A 57 -4.82 -9.33 -6.85
C PRO A 57 -3.30 -9.10 -6.95
N GLU A 58 -2.91 -7.95 -7.51
CA GLU A 58 -1.50 -7.61 -7.73
C GLU A 58 -0.66 -7.72 -6.45
N ALA A 59 -1.28 -7.43 -5.30
CA ALA A 59 -0.71 -7.63 -3.97
C ALA A 59 -0.37 -9.10 -3.65
N GLU A 60 -1.17 -10.07 -4.11
CA GLU A 60 -0.89 -11.50 -3.92
C GLU A 60 0.26 -11.98 -4.82
N ILE A 61 0.34 -11.49 -6.06
CA ILE A 61 1.49 -11.78 -6.94
C ILE A 61 2.76 -11.22 -6.31
N LEU A 62 2.69 -10.00 -5.77
CA LEU A 62 3.81 -9.34 -5.12
C LEU A 62 4.22 -10.05 -3.83
N GLU A 63 3.27 -10.48 -3.00
CA GLU A 63 3.52 -11.29 -1.80
C GLU A 63 4.26 -12.59 -2.16
N ARG A 64 3.76 -13.33 -3.15
CA ARG A 64 4.42 -14.57 -3.61
C ARG A 64 5.83 -14.30 -4.10
N THR A 65 6.03 -13.18 -4.81
CA THR A 65 7.34 -12.77 -5.31
C THR A 65 8.29 -12.45 -4.16
N LEU A 66 7.86 -11.67 -3.16
CA LEU A 66 8.66 -11.38 -1.97
C LEU A 66 8.97 -12.64 -1.16
N THR A 67 8.03 -13.58 -1.08
CA THR A 67 8.24 -14.88 -0.43
C THR A 67 9.31 -15.70 -1.18
N LEU A 68 9.31 -15.71 -2.51
CA LEU A 68 10.37 -16.35 -3.31
C LEU A 68 11.73 -15.67 -3.11
N ILE A 69 11.78 -14.34 -3.13
CA ILE A 69 13.01 -13.59 -2.87
C ILE A 69 13.52 -13.91 -1.47
N ARG A 70 12.65 -13.95 -0.46
CA ARG A 70 13.02 -14.29 0.92
C ARG A 70 13.61 -15.69 1.04
N GLN A 71 13.09 -16.66 0.30
CA GLN A 71 13.62 -18.03 0.26
C GLN A 71 15.00 -18.10 -0.40
N GLN A 72 15.28 -17.22 -1.37
CA GLN A 72 16.59 -17.13 -2.03
C GLN A 72 17.59 -16.30 -1.23
N ASP A 73 17.12 -15.31 -0.46
CA ASP A 73 17.94 -14.45 0.39
C ASP A 73 18.26 -15.11 1.74
N ILE A 74 19.08 -16.17 1.67
CA ILE A 74 19.53 -16.94 2.84
C ILE A 74 20.31 -16.04 3.82
N THR A 75 21.05 -15.06 3.29
CA THR A 75 21.87 -14.13 4.07
C THR A 75 21.08 -12.98 4.70
N GLY A 76 19.82 -12.78 4.30
CA GLY A 76 19.00 -11.66 4.80
C GLY A 76 19.45 -10.29 4.31
N CYS A 77 20.17 -10.23 3.19
CA CYS A 77 20.65 -8.97 2.64
C CYS A 77 19.52 -8.09 2.12
N GLY A 78 18.46 -8.68 1.56
CA GLY A 78 17.27 -7.94 1.17
C GLY A 78 16.56 -7.31 2.37
N LEU A 79 16.47 -8.03 3.49
CA LEU A 79 15.90 -7.48 4.73
C LEU A 79 16.77 -6.33 5.26
N ARG A 80 18.09 -6.53 5.27
CA ARG A 80 19.04 -5.51 5.68
C ARG A 80 18.92 -4.24 4.84
N LEU A 81 18.82 -4.38 3.51
CA LEU A 81 18.60 -3.27 2.60
C LEU A 81 17.33 -2.50 2.96
N VAL A 82 16.20 -3.17 3.11
CA VAL A 82 14.92 -2.53 3.45
C VAL A 82 14.98 -1.83 4.81
N CYS A 83 15.67 -2.43 5.79
CA CYS A 83 15.90 -1.81 7.09
C CYS A 83 16.72 -0.51 6.96
N GLU A 84 17.85 -0.55 6.26
CA GLU A 84 18.73 0.61 6.13
C GLU A 84 18.06 1.74 5.34
N LEU A 85 17.39 1.41 4.23
CA LEU A 85 16.62 2.39 3.45
C LEU A 85 15.49 3.03 4.26
N ALA A 86 14.81 2.25 5.11
CA ALA A 86 13.74 2.76 5.95
C ALA A 86 14.21 3.64 7.11
N GLY A 87 15.51 3.61 7.42
CA GLY A 87 16.14 4.53 8.38
C GLY A 87 16.61 5.85 7.78
N LEU A 88 16.61 5.98 6.45
CA LEU A 88 16.96 7.22 5.74
C LEU A 88 15.75 8.16 5.67
N ASN A 89 16.02 9.47 5.58
CA ASN A 89 14.96 10.45 5.32
C ASN A 89 14.52 10.39 3.85
N GLU A 90 13.27 10.76 3.57
CA GLU A 90 12.70 10.73 2.22
C GLU A 90 13.46 11.60 1.21
N GLU A 91 14.18 12.62 1.69
CA GLU A 91 15.04 13.51 0.90
C GLU A 91 16.38 12.86 0.51
N GLU A 92 16.82 11.85 1.26
CA GLU A 92 18.06 11.10 1.03
C GLU A 92 17.83 9.84 0.17
N LEU A 93 16.56 9.51 -0.05
CA LEU A 93 16.12 8.35 -0.83
C LEU A 93 16.00 8.70 -2.31
N ASP A 94 16.75 7.99 -3.15
CA ASP A 94 16.62 8.05 -4.61
C ASP A 94 15.29 7.41 -5.08
N GLU A 95 14.88 7.69 -6.33
CA GLU A 95 13.60 7.20 -6.88
C GLU A 95 13.50 5.66 -6.84
N GLU A 96 14.61 4.97 -7.14
CA GLU A 96 14.69 3.52 -7.10
C GLU A 96 14.55 2.97 -5.67
N GLN A 97 15.11 3.66 -4.69
CA GLN A 97 15.05 3.27 -3.29
C GLN A 97 13.63 3.46 -2.73
N LYS A 98 12.96 4.55 -3.13
CA LYS A 98 11.54 4.78 -2.84
C LYS A 98 10.66 3.70 -3.47
N ALA A 99 10.95 3.30 -4.70
CA ALA A 99 10.23 2.22 -5.36
C ALA A 99 10.35 0.90 -4.57
N ILE A 100 11.54 0.56 -4.06
CA ILE A 100 11.74 -0.63 -3.21
C ILE A 100 10.87 -0.58 -1.95
N LEU A 101 10.86 0.56 -1.24
CA LEU A 101 10.02 0.71 -0.04
C LEU A 101 8.52 0.65 -0.38
N SER A 102 8.12 1.24 -1.50
CA SER A 102 6.74 1.18 -1.98
C SER A 102 6.30 -0.23 -2.34
N LEU A 103 7.18 -1.07 -2.90
CA LEU A 103 6.88 -2.48 -3.17
C LEU A 103 6.57 -3.24 -1.88
N VAL A 104 7.35 -3.00 -0.83
CA VAL A 104 7.10 -3.61 0.49
C VAL A 104 5.75 -3.12 1.03
N ASP A 105 5.44 -1.84 0.95
CA ASP A 105 4.17 -1.30 1.45
C ASP A 105 2.96 -1.83 0.67
N MET A 106 3.06 -1.96 -0.66
CA MET A 106 2.00 -2.54 -1.50
C MET A 106 1.75 -4.02 -1.20
N ALA A 107 2.81 -4.80 -0.96
CA ALA A 107 2.68 -6.22 -0.60
C ALA A 107 2.00 -6.43 0.77
N ASN A 108 2.01 -5.38 1.60
CA ASN A 108 1.38 -5.36 2.91
C ASN A 108 -0.05 -4.79 2.89
N ASP A 109 -0.55 -4.31 1.75
CA ASP A 109 -1.96 -3.94 1.60
C ASP A 109 -2.80 -5.22 1.53
N HIS A 110 -3.11 -5.69 2.72
CA HIS A 110 -3.90 -6.84 3.05
C HIS A 110 -5.39 -6.62 2.76
N ARG A 111 -5.70 -6.24 1.52
CA ARG A 111 -7.06 -6.22 0.98
C ARG A 111 -7.51 -7.67 0.73
N HIS A 112 -7.68 -8.41 1.81
CA HIS A 112 -8.14 -9.79 1.80
C HIS A 112 -9.57 -9.83 1.29
N THR A 113 -9.76 -10.45 0.13
CA THR A 113 -11.06 -10.95 -0.32
C THR A 113 -11.50 -12.09 0.62
N PRO A 114 -12.71 -12.04 1.21
CA PRO A 114 -13.19 -13.14 2.05
C PRO A 114 -13.25 -14.44 1.25
N GLY A 115 -12.39 -15.42 1.58
CA GLY A 115 -12.35 -16.73 0.92
C GLY A 115 -10.98 -17.17 0.40
N GLU A 116 -10.00 -16.26 0.27
CA GLU A 116 -8.61 -16.65 0.03
C GLU A 116 -8.06 -17.30 1.31
N GLY A 117 -7.47 -18.49 1.16
CA GLY A 117 -6.91 -19.24 2.28
C GLY A 117 -5.86 -18.45 3.06
N ILE A 118 -5.77 -18.72 4.36
CA ILE A 118 -4.78 -18.17 5.28
C ILE A 118 -3.41 -18.80 4.97
N LEU A 119 -2.80 -18.47 3.83
CA LEU A 119 -1.37 -18.67 3.67
C LEU A 119 -0.70 -17.50 4.39
N PRO A 120 0.11 -17.77 5.44
CA PRO A 120 0.84 -16.71 6.11
C PRO A 120 1.77 -16.06 5.08
N SER A 121 1.62 -14.76 4.86
CA SER A 121 2.46 -13.96 3.97
C SER A 121 3.87 -13.80 4.56
N LEU A 122 4.65 -14.88 4.59
CA LEU A 122 5.91 -14.94 5.32
C LEU A 122 6.94 -13.95 4.75
N GLY A 123 7.04 -13.84 3.43
CA GLY A 123 7.98 -12.91 2.78
C GLY A 123 7.68 -11.45 3.08
N ALA A 124 6.49 -10.97 2.73
CA ALA A 124 6.11 -9.57 2.93
C ALA A 124 6.16 -9.15 4.41
N THR A 125 5.79 -10.05 5.32
CA THR A 125 5.84 -9.80 6.76
C THR A 125 7.28 -9.61 7.27
N ASP A 126 8.23 -10.42 6.79
CA ASP A 126 9.65 -10.27 7.15
C ASP A 126 10.22 -8.93 6.69
N TYR A 127 9.92 -8.52 5.45
CA TYR A 127 10.35 -7.22 4.92
C TYR A 127 9.71 -6.05 5.67
N LYS A 128 8.45 -6.18 6.08
CA LYS A 128 7.77 -5.19 6.92
C LYS A 128 8.43 -5.06 8.29
N ALA A 129 8.77 -6.18 8.92
CA ALA A 129 9.45 -6.19 10.20
C ALA A 129 10.80 -5.48 10.08
N ALA A 130 11.58 -5.79 9.05
CA ALA A 130 12.85 -5.12 8.76
C ALA A 130 12.68 -3.60 8.54
N ARG A 131 11.68 -3.20 7.75
CA ARG A 131 11.34 -1.77 7.55
C ARG A 131 11.05 -1.06 8.87
N THR A 132 10.28 -1.71 9.75
CA THR A 132 9.92 -1.15 11.06
C THR A 132 11.14 -0.92 11.94
N VAL A 133 12.12 -1.84 11.91
CA VAL A 133 13.41 -1.66 12.61
C VAL A 133 14.14 -0.41 12.10
N GLY A 134 14.17 -0.22 10.78
CA GLY A 134 14.76 0.96 10.14
C GLY A 134 14.10 2.27 10.56
N ILE A 135 12.77 2.34 10.51
CA ILE A 135 11.98 3.52 10.92
C ILE A 135 12.25 3.89 12.38
N MET A 136 12.42 2.89 13.24
CA MET A 136 12.73 3.08 14.66
C MET A 136 14.20 3.46 14.92
N GLN A 137 14.98 3.70 13.86
CA GLN A 137 16.44 3.92 13.90
C GLN A 137 17.19 2.80 14.64
N GLY A 138 16.75 1.56 14.45
CA GLY A 138 17.44 0.38 14.95
C GLY A 138 18.72 0.07 14.17
N ASP A 139 19.64 -0.66 14.81
CA ASP A 139 20.87 -1.11 14.14
C ASP A 139 20.56 -2.30 13.21
N CYS A 140 20.43 -2.01 11.92
CA CYS A 140 20.15 -2.99 10.88
C CYS A 140 21.29 -4.01 10.69
N GLY A 141 22.54 -3.65 10.99
CA GLY A 141 23.68 -4.56 10.92
C GLY A 141 23.62 -5.63 12.00
N THR A 142 23.22 -5.26 13.22
CA THR A 142 23.00 -6.23 14.30
C THR A 142 21.74 -7.06 14.11
N SER A 143 20.72 -6.50 13.47
CA SER A 143 19.46 -7.19 13.18
C SER A 143 19.59 -8.22 12.06
N PHE A 144 20.51 -7.98 11.10
CA PHE A 144 20.77 -8.84 9.95
C PHE A 144 22.27 -9.14 9.77
N PRO A 145 22.90 -9.85 10.73
CA PRO A 145 24.36 -9.99 10.80
C PRO A 145 24.96 -10.93 9.74
N MET A 146 24.11 -11.74 9.09
CA MET A 146 24.54 -12.68 8.04
C MET A 146 24.83 -11.99 6.71
N CYS A 147 24.35 -10.75 6.53
CA CYS A 147 24.65 -9.97 5.34
C CYS A 147 25.94 -9.18 5.54
N SER A 148 26.96 -9.47 4.73
CA SER A 148 28.26 -8.77 4.78
C SER A 148 28.24 -7.40 4.11
N LEU A 149 27.21 -7.11 3.32
CA LEU A 149 27.07 -5.88 2.54
C LEU A 149 26.18 -4.87 3.26
N ASN A 150 26.53 -3.60 3.17
CA ASN A 150 25.68 -2.49 3.59
C ASN A 150 24.68 -2.13 2.46
N GLY A 151 23.63 -1.39 2.78
CA GLY A 151 22.53 -1.02 1.89
C GLY A 151 22.99 -0.25 0.66
N THR A 152 23.97 0.64 0.79
CA THR A 152 24.59 1.35 -0.34
C THR A 152 25.34 0.40 -1.28
N GLU A 153 26.07 -0.57 -0.75
CA GLU A 153 26.77 -1.58 -1.56
C GLU A 153 25.78 -2.51 -2.26
N LEU A 154 24.68 -2.88 -1.58
CA LEU A 154 23.60 -3.67 -2.16
C LEU A 154 22.93 -2.94 -3.32
N MET A 155 22.64 -1.64 -3.17
CA MET A 155 22.06 -0.84 -4.26
C MET A 155 23.01 -0.70 -5.45
N GLN A 156 24.33 -0.59 -5.23
CA GLN A 156 25.31 -0.60 -6.33
C GLN A 156 25.33 -1.92 -7.08
N VAL A 157 25.27 -3.05 -6.36
CA VAL A 157 25.20 -4.38 -6.99
C VAL A 157 23.92 -4.52 -7.80
N ILE A 158 22.77 -4.13 -7.23
CA ILE A 158 21.47 -4.17 -7.92
C ILE A 158 21.47 -3.27 -9.16
N GLY A 159 22.04 -2.07 -9.06
CA GLY A 159 22.18 -1.12 -10.17
C GLY A 159 23.04 -1.64 -11.33
N HIS A 160 23.95 -2.58 -11.09
CA HIS A 160 24.70 -3.23 -12.19
C HIS A 160 23.82 -4.20 -13.00
N TYR A 161 22.74 -4.74 -12.42
CA TYR A 161 21.87 -5.71 -13.08
C TYR A 161 20.59 -5.08 -13.67
N LEU A 162 20.32 -3.81 -13.39
CA LEU A 162 19.22 -3.04 -13.97
C LEU A 162 19.75 -2.23 -15.17
N PRO A 163 19.27 -2.47 -16.40
CA PRO A 163 19.71 -1.77 -17.60
C PRO A 163 19.20 -0.32 -17.71
#